data_AF-A0A9W5TDX9-F1
#
_entry.id   AF-A0A9W5TDX9-F1
#
_cell.length_a   1.000
_cell.length_b   1.000
_cell.length_c   1.000
_cell.angle_alpha   90.00
_cell.angle_beta   90.00
_cell.angle_gamma   90.00
#
_symmetry.space_group_name_H-M   'P 1'
#
loop_
_entity.id
_entity.type
_entity.pdbx_description
1 polymer ?
#
loop_
_entity_poly.entity_id
_entity_poly.type
_entity_poly.pdbx_seq_one_letter_code
_entity_poly.pdbx_strand_id
1 'polypeptide(L)'
;MNIIDGGCFMALSDSLAAVDVRLLEDFTRMDMLDRCNERDPALQLDACVIEQTKPGLWYVYALTESSGCEIDANRIADLICISASNIDPSFASKDYLVGLAWKDLLPNADKWHSDEIQIHCGTVGLLCMESIRRCAKAHGLKPDDSEEFSAFIRRWANTMCQITTTSSKIALSNFPGGPIGAVSSVGICDNGKYSCQVLHDDVTGEVSGIKITFPPMQ
;
A
#
# COMPACT_ATOMS: atom_id res chain seq x y z
N MET A 1 -1.66 21.68 -5.67
CA MET A 1 -1.28 20.26 -5.59
C MET A 1 -0.35 19.92 -6.72
N ASN A 2 0.81 19.34 -6.44
CA ASN A 2 1.78 18.90 -7.45
C ASN A 2 1.70 17.39 -7.63
N ILE A 3 2.05 16.89 -8.81
CA ILE A 3 2.21 15.46 -9.06
C ILE A 3 3.69 15.08 -8.86
N ILE A 4 3.92 14.00 -8.12
CA ILE A 4 5.22 13.36 -7.97
C ILE A 4 5.13 12.01 -8.67
N ASP A 5 6.03 11.76 -9.63
CA ASP A 5 6.22 10.46 -10.24
C ASP A 5 7.10 9.59 -9.32
N GLY A 6 6.52 8.51 -8.80
CA GLY A 6 7.20 7.52 -7.96
C GLY A 6 7.82 6.37 -8.76
N GLY A 7 7.62 6.32 -10.08
CA GLY A 7 8.06 5.25 -10.96
C GLY A 7 7.02 4.13 -11.09
N CYS A 8 7.48 2.87 -11.16
CA CYS A 8 6.60 1.73 -11.31
C CYS A 8 7.11 0.46 -10.61
N PHE A 9 6.19 -0.42 -10.23
CA PHE A 9 6.49 -1.77 -9.74
C PHE A 9 5.72 -2.82 -10.54
N MET A 10 6.12 -4.09 -10.43
CA MET A 10 5.47 -5.20 -11.12
C MET A 10 4.66 -6.04 -10.14
N ALA A 11 3.36 -6.17 -10.39
CA ALA A 11 2.46 -7.06 -9.66
C ALA A 11 2.28 -8.35 -10.47
N LEU A 12 2.73 -9.48 -9.91
CA LEU A 12 2.61 -10.81 -10.53
C LEU A 12 1.36 -11.57 -10.08
N SER A 13 0.62 -11.03 -9.11
CA SER A 13 -0.57 -11.64 -8.51
C SER A 13 -1.80 -10.76 -8.69
N ASP A 14 -2.95 -11.37 -8.45
CA ASP A 14 -4.28 -10.76 -8.47
C ASP A 14 -4.64 -10.04 -7.16
N SER A 15 -3.68 -9.80 -6.27
CA SER A 15 -3.96 -9.04 -5.06
C SER A 15 -2.80 -8.14 -4.62
N LEU A 16 -3.18 -6.97 -4.12
CA LEU A 16 -2.33 -5.99 -3.47
C LEU A 16 -2.82 -5.77 -2.04
N ALA A 17 -1.92 -5.40 -1.12
CA ALA A 17 -2.27 -5.03 0.24
C ALA A 17 -1.81 -3.61 0.54
N ALA A 18 -2.72 -2.79 1.05
CA ALA A 18 -2.43 -1.51 1.62
C ALA A 18 -2.39 -1.65 3.16
N VAL A 19 -1.23 -1.41 3.75
CA VAL A 19 -0.99 -1.67 5.18
C VAL A 19 -0.01 -0.66 5.76
N ASP A 20 -0.15 -0.31 7.03
CA ASP A 20 0.92 0.39 7.76
C ASP A 20 2.16 -0.53 7.77
N VAL A 21 3.29 -0.02 7.29
CA VAL A 21 4.52 -0.84 7.15
C VAL A 21 5.02 -1.42 8.47
N ARG A 22 4.66 -0.85 9.63
CA ARG A 22 4.98 -1.43 10.95
C ARG A 22 4.10 -2.61 11.31
N LEU A 23 2.88 -2.67 10.78
CA LEU A 23 1.97 -3.81 10.97
C LEU A 23 2.26 -4.95 9.99
N LEU A 24 3.24 -4.81 9.10
CA LEU A 24 3.50 -5.78 8.05
C LEU A 24 3.90 -7.17 8.59
N GLU A 25 4.59 -7.22 9.74
CA GLU A 25 4.90 -8.49 10.42
C GLU A 25 3.61 -9.22 10.82
N ASP A 26 2.73 -8.55 11.56
CA ASP A 26 1.47 -9.10 12.04
C ASP A 26 0.51 -9.43 10.90
N PHE A 27 0.43 -8.55 9.90
CA PHE A 27 -0.31 -8.76 8.66
C PHE A 27 0.11 -10.06 7.98
N THR A 28 1.42 -10.29 7.83
CA THR A 28 1.95 -11.48 7.17
C THR A 28 1.66 -12.74 7.97
N ARG A 29 1.71 -12.66 9.30
CA ARG A 29 1.32 -13.77 10.19
C ARG A 29 -0.17 -14.10 10.10
N MET A 30 -1.03 -13.08 10.03
CA MET A 30 -2.47 -13.25 9.86
C MET A 30 -2.82 -13.87 8.50
N ASP A 31 -2.22 -13.40 7.40
CA ASP A 31 -2.38 -14.04 6.08
C ASP A 31 -1.97 -15.52 6.10
N MET A 32 -0.87 -15.86 6.78
CA MET A 32 -0.44 -17.26 6.92
C MET A 32 -1.44 -18.09 7.71
N LEU A 33 -1.89 -17.60 8.88
CA LEU A 33 -2.82 -18.33 9.75
C LEU A 33 -4.20 -18.50 9.09
N ASP A 34 -4.68 -17.49 8.36
CA ASP A 34 -5.91 -17.55 7.58
C ASP A 34 -5.84 -18.67 6.51
N ARG A 35 -4.73 -18.74 5.76
CA ARG A 35 -4.51 -19.80 4.76
C ARG A 35 -4.37 -21.20 5.36
N CYS A 36 -4.00 -21.29 6.62
CA CYS A 36 -3.94 -22.55 7.37
C CYS A 36 -5.27 -22.92 8.06
N ASN A 37 -6.30 -22.06 8.00
CA ASN A 37 -7.54 -22.17 8.80
C ASN A 37 -7.28 -22.25 10.32
N GLU A 38 -6.19 -21.61 10.79
CA GLU A 38 -5.78 -21.58 12.20
C GLU A 38 -6.01 -20.19 12.82
N ARG A 39 -6.65 -19.29 12.09
CA ARG A 39 -6.95 -17.92 12.55
C ARG A 39 -8.05 -17.94 13.61
N ASP A 40 -7.88 -17.13 14.65
CA ASP A 40 -8.98 -16.73 15.53
C ASP A 40 -9.91 -15.76 14.78
N PRO A 41 -11.20 -16.12 14.55
CA PRO A 41 -12.15 -15.26 13.84
C PRO A 41 -12.32 -13.87 14.45
N ALA A 42 -12.07 -13.73 15.76
CA ALA A 42 -12.19 -12.46 16.48
C ALA A 42 -11.03 -11.49 16.21
N LEU A 43 -9.90 -11.97 15.70
CA LEU A 43 -8.76 -11.12 15.36
C LEU A 43 -8.94 -10.52 13.97
N GLN A 44 -9.03 -9.20 13.94
CA GLN A 44 -8.94 -8.38 12.74
C GLN A 44 -7.70 -7.50 12.80
N LEU A 45 -7.13 -7.22 11.62
CA LEU A 45 -5.97 -6.35 11.48
C LEU A 45 -6.30 -5.19 10.55
N ASP A 46 -5.79 -4.01 10.90
CA ASP A 46 -5.98 -2.78 10.13
C ASP A 46 -5.10 -2.80 8.86
N ALA A 47 -5.60 -3.48 7.84
CA ALA A 47 -5.01 -3.56 6.52
C ALA A 47 -6.12 -3.72 5.50
N CYS A 48 -5.89 -3.26 4.28
CA CYS A 48 -6.82 -3.39 3.18
C CYS A 48 -6.21 -4.33 2.13
N VAL A 49 -6.89 -5.43 1.82
CA VAL A 49 -6.49 -6.34 0.73
C VAL A 49 -7.39 -6.07 -0.47
N ILE A 50 -6.77 -5.63 -1.55
CA ILE A 50 -7.40 -5.38 -2.83
C ILE A 50 -7.22 -6.63 -3.68
N GLU A 51 -8.31 -7.36 -3.91
CA GLU A 51 -8.33 -8.57 -4.73
C GLU A 51 -8.70 -8.27 -6.19
N GLN A 52 -8.52 -9.27 -7.05
CA GLN A 52 -8.78 -9.19 -8.50
C GLN A 52 -8.03 -8.03 -9.17
N THR A 53 -6.81 -7.75 -8.72
CA THR A 53 -5.96 -6.71 -9.31
C THR A 53 -5.37 -7.20 -10.62
N LYS A 54 -5.29 -6.31 -11.61
CA LYS A 54 -4.70 -6.63 -12.90
C LYS A 54 -3.19 -6.92 -12.75
N PRO A 55 -2.68 -8.07 -13.22
CA PRO A 55 -1.25 -8.34 -13.19
C PRO A 55 -0.53 -7.46 -14.21
N GLY A 56 0.74 -7.14 -13.93
CA GLY A 56 1.61 -6.39 -14.84
C GLY A 56 2.32 -5.22 -14.18
N LEU A 57 2.61 -4.20 -14.98
CA LEU A 57 3.31 -2.99 -14.53
C LEU A 57 2.33 -1.98 -13.96
N TRP A 58 2.62 -1.45 -12.77
CA TRP A 58 1.81 -0.44 -12.08
C TRP A 58 2.63 0.83 -11.88
N TYR A 59 2.15 1.95 -12.41
CA TYR A 59 2.72 3.27 -12.18
C TYR A 59 2.27 3.83 -10.85
N VAL A 60 3.15 4.57 -10.19
CA VAL A 60 2.94 5.13 -8.85
C VAL A 60 3.06 6.65 -8.92
N TYR A 61 2.04 7.35 -8.46
CA TYR A 61 2.00 8.80 -8.38
C TYR A 61 1.61 9.24 -6.98
N ALA A 62 2.15 10.37 -6.51
CA ALA A 62 1.57 11.08 -5.38
C ALA A 62 1.07 12.45 -5.81
N LEU A 63 -0.06 12.86 -5.24
CA LEU A 63 -0.52 14.23 -5.29
C LEU A 63 -0.19 14.89 -3.96
N THR A 64 0.56 15.99 -3.98
CA THR A 64 0.88 16.74 -2.76
C THR A 64 -0.07 17.89 -2.52
N GLU A 65 -0.41 18.18 -1.27
CA GLU A 65 -1.06 19.42 -0.90
C GLU A 65 -0.04 20.53 -0.68
N SER A 66 -0.36 21.75 -1.14
CA SER A 66 0.38 22.93 -0.73
C SER A 66 -0.23 23.42 0.59
N SER A 67 0.28 22.93 1.72
CA SER A 67 -0.08 23.54 3.00
C SER A 67 0.53 24.94 3.05
N GLY A 68 -0.23 25.95 3.48
CA GLY A 68 0.30 27.32 3.69
C GLY A 68 1.38 27.43 4.77
N CYS A 69 1.72 26.33 5.43
CA CYS A 69 2.83 26.20 6.37
C CYS A 69 4.06 25.63 5.67
N GLU A 70 5.24 26.26 5.84
CA GLU A 70 6.49 25.86 5.20
C GLU A 70 6.97 24.44 5.56
N ILE A 71 6.54 23.90 6.71
CA ILE A 71 6.98 22.59 7.22
C ILE A 71 6.35 21.43 6.42
N ASP A 72 5.18 21.62 5.82
CA ASP A 72 4.35 20.53 5.27
C ASP A 72 3.94 20.76 3.80
N ALA A 73 4.63 21.68 3.11
CA ALA A 73 4.35 22.08 1.73
C ALA A 73 4.43 20.94 0.68
N ASN A 74 4.85 19.74 1.10
CA ASN A 74 4.95 18.52 0.30
C ASN A 74 4.25 17.32 0.95
N ARG A 75 3.24 17.54 1.80
CA ARG A 75 2.41 16.46 2.33
C ARG A 75 1.72 15.73 1.18
N ILE A 76 1.72 14.41 1.21
CA ILE A 76 0.97 13.60 0.24
C ILE A 76 -0.49 13.60 0.67
N ALA A 77 -1.36 14.04 -0.23
CA ALA A 77 -2.81 13.98 -0.10
C ALA A 77 -3.40 12.75 -0.79
N ASP A 78 -2.82 12.30 -1.90
CA ASP A 78 -3.24 11.05 -2.54
C ASP A 78 -2.02 10.23 -2.96
N LEU A 79 -2.02 8.94 -2.63
CA LEU A 79 -1.16 7.93 -3.27
C LEU A 79 -1.98 7.19 -4.31
N ILE A 80 -1.55 7.23 -5.57
CA ILE A 80 -2.26 6.66 -6.70
C ILE A 80 -1.38 5.63 -7.38
N CYS A 81 -1.87 4.41 -7.55
CA CYS A 81 -1.22 3.36 -8.32
C CYS A 81 -2.14 2.92 -9.46
N ILE A 82 -1.68 2.91 -10.70
CA ILE A 82 -2.51 2.57 -11.88
C ILE A 82 -1.75 1.61 -12.78
N SER A 83 -2.44 0.56 -13.23
CA SER A 83 -1.92 -0.39 -14.21
C SER A 83 -1.57 0.31 -15.53
N ALA A 84 -0.40 -0.03 -16.08
CA ALA A 84 0.08 0.48 -17.37
C ALA A 84 -0.83 0.12 -18.55
N SER A 85 -1.77 -0.82 -18.39
CA SER A 85 -2.78 -1.10 -19.41
C SER A 85 -3.88 -0.05 -19.48
N ASN A 86 -4.03 0.79 -18.46
CA ASN A 86 -5.15 1.74 -18.33
C ASN A 86 -4.70 3.19 -18.43
N ILE A 87 -3.39 3.45 -18.33
CA ILE A 87 -2.81 4.77 -18.48
C ILE A 87 -1.49 4.69 -19.25
N ASP A 88 -1.33 5.58 -20.22
CA ASP A 88 -0.01 5.92 -20.75
C ASP A 88 0.59 7.03 -19.85
N PRO A 89 1.77 6.80 -19.24
CA PRO A 89 2.36 7.71 -18.26
C PRO A 89 2.60 9.12 -18.82
N SER A 90 2.72 9.28 -20.14
CA SER A 90 2.87 10.60 -20.77
C SER A 90 1.62 11.49 -20.62
N PHE A 91 0.46 10.90 -20.34
CA PHE A 91 -0.79 11.63 -20.08
C PHE A 91 -1.13 11.78 -18.59
N ALA A 92 -0.29 11.27 -17.69
CA ALA A 92 -0.50 11.38 -16.26
C ALA A 92 -0.40 12.85 -15.81
N SER A 93 -1.56 13.48 -15.66
CA SER A 93 -1.70 14.82 -15.09
C SER A 93 -2.57 14.77 -13.84
N LYS A 94 -2.44 15.78 -12.99
CA LYS A 94 -3.28 15.90 -11.78
C LYS A 94 -4.77 15.82 -12.14
N ASP A 95 -5.21 16.61 -13.11
CA ASP A 95 -6.63 16.70 -13.47
C ASP A 95 -7.15 15.37 -14.05
N TYR A 96 -6.31 14.67 -14.81
CA TYR A 96 -6.61 13.33 -15.27
C TYR A 96 -6.78 12.35 -14.10
N LEU A 97 -5.78 12.25 -13.22
CA LEU A 97 -5.78 11.29 -12.11
C LEU A 97 -6.92 11.50 -11.12
N VAL A 98 -7.26 12.76 -10.81
CA VAL A 98 -8.39 13.11 -9.95
C VAL A 98 -9.73 12.85 -10.64
N GLY A 99 -9.80 13.04 -11.96
CA GLY A 99 -11.02 12.88 -12.76
C GLY A 99 -11.41 11.44 -13.09
N LEU A 100 -10.60 10.44 -12.74
CA LEU A 100 -10.95 9.03 -12.93
C LEU A 100 -12.15 8.63 -12.07
N ALA A 101 -12.91 7.64 -12.54
CA ALA A 101 -14.13 7.15 -11.90
C ALA A 101 -13.83 6.23 -10.69
N TRP A 102 -13.14 6.79 -9.69
CA TRP A 102 -12.82 6.12 -8.43
C TRP A 102 -14.09 5.68 -7.69
N LYS A 103 -14.07 4.46 -7.15
CA LYS A 103 -15.13 3.91 -6.31
C LYS A 103 -14.55 3.49 -4.96
N ASP A 104 -15.29 3.70 -3.88
CA ASP A 104 -14.86 3.21 -2.58
C ASP A 104 -14.75 1.69 -2.59
N LEU A 105 -13.72 1.15 -1.93
CA LEU A 105 -13.63 -0.29 -1.71
C LEU A 105 -14.78 -0.70 -0.79
N LEU A 106 -15.59 -1.66 -1.24
CA LEU A 106 -16.78 -2.08 -0.51
C LEU A 106 -16.39 -2.97 0.67
N PRO A 107 -16.97 -2.71 1.85
CA PRO A 107 -16.54 -3.43 3.02
C PRO A 107 -16.95 -4.90 3.03
N ASN A 108 -16.03 -5.77 3.47
CA ASN A 108 -16.28 -7.20 3.60
C ASN A 108 -16.06 -7.67 5.04
N ALA A 109 -17.16 -7.73 5.80
CA ALA A 109 -17.18 -8.09 7.21
C ALA A 109 -16.69 -9.52 7.52
N ASP A 110 -16.62 -10.40 6.52
CA ASP A 110 -16.19 -11.79 6.71
C ASP A 110 -14.66 -11.96 6.63
N LYS A 111 -13.92 -10.89 6.32
CA LYS A 111 -12.47 -10.93 6.17
C LYS A 111 -11.74 -10.53 7.47
N TRP A 112 -10.51 -11.04 7.60
CA TRP A 112 -9.62 -10.76 8.74
C TRP A 112 -8.96 -9.38 8.67
N HIS A 113 -9.13 -8.69 7.57
CA HIS A 113 -8.55 -7.38 7.31
C HIS A 113 -9.70 -6.35 7.18
N SER A 114 -9.41 -5.10 7.49
CA SER A 114 -10.34 -3.98 7.33
C SER A 114 -10.44 -3.52 5.86
N ASP A 115 -11.34 -2.59 5.60
CA ASP A 115 -11.44 -1.89 4.30
C ASP A 115 -10.94 -0.44 4.39
N GLU A 116 -10.72 0.02 5.63
CA GLU A 116 -10.03 1.26 5.97
C GLU A 116 -8.60 0.94 6.38
N ILE A 117 -7.65 1.78 5.99
CA ILE A 117 -6.26 1.65 6.46
C ILE A 117 -6.10 2.56 7.67
N GLN A 118 -5.78 1.99 8.83
CA GLN A 118 -5.34 2.76 9.99
C GLN A 118 -3.81 2.93 9.91
N ILE A 119 -3.33 4.17 9.86
CA ILE A 119 -1.89 4.45 9.94
C ILE A 119 -1.57 4.95 11.34
N HIS A 120 -0.50 4.41 11.92
CA HIS A 120 0.02 4.75 13.24
C HIS A 120 1.40 5.41 13.20
N CYS A 121 2.09 5.33 12.06
CA CYS A 121 3.47 5.81 11.95
C CYS A 121 3.73 6.76 10.79
N GLY A 122 2.68 7.26 10.14
CA GLY A 122 2.79 8.17 9.01
C GLY A 122 3.34 7.54 7.73
N THR A 123 3.33 6.19 7.60
CA THR A 123 3.76 5.49 6.38
C THR A 123 2.82 4.34 6.02
N VAL A 124 2.44 4.28 4.74
CA VAL A 124 1.61 3.20 4.17
C VAL A 124 2.37 2.49 3.06
N GLY A 125 2.31 1.17 3.03
CA GLY A 125 2.79 0.34 1.94
C GLY A 125 1.63 -0.19 1.12
N LEU A 126 1.66 0.03 -0.20
CA LEU A 126 0.86 -0.72 -1.16
C LEU A 126 1.76 -1.79 -1.80
N LEU A 127 1.59 -3.03 -1.36
CA LEU A 127 2.54 -4.12 -1.57
C LEU A 127 1.88 -5.30 -2.28
N CYS A 128 2.64 -6.03 -3.09
CA CYS A 128 2.16 -7.22 -3.75
C CYS A 128 2.02 -8.36 -2.74
N MET A 129 0.81 -8.92 -2.60
CA MET A 129 0.54 -10.00 -1.64
C MET A 129 1.46 -11.20 -1.83
N GLU A 130 1.66 -11.62 -3.08
CA GLU A 130 2.55 -12.74 -3.38
C GLU A 130 4.01 -12.44 -3.01
N SER A 131 4.45 -11.18 -3.10
CA SER A 131 5.81 -10.80 -2.68
C SER A 131 5.98 -10.84 -1.16
N ILE A 132 4.96 -10.43 -0.40
CA ILE A 132 4.93 -10.52 1.06
C ILE A 132 5.05 -11.99 1.48
N ARG A 133 4.24 -12.86 0.86
CA ARG A 133 4.25 -14.31 1.12
C ARG A 133 5.59 -14.95 0.77
N ARG A 134 6.20 -14.57 -0.36
CA ARG A 134 7.54 -15.07 -0.75
C ARG A 134 8.63 -14.61 0.21
N CYS A 135 8.58 -13.35 0.64
CA CYS A 135 9.46 -12.82 1.69
C CYS A 135 9.33 -13.64 2.98
N ALA A 136 8.10 -13.87 3.44
CA ALA A 136 7.81 -14.68 4.63
C ALA A 136 8.41 -16.09 4.53
N LYS A 137 8.17 -16.76 3.39
CA LYS A 137 8.71 -18.10 3.12
C LYS A 137 10.23 -18.12 3.04
N ALA A 138 10.84 -17.11 2.40
CA ALA A 138 12.29 -17.02 2.24
C ALA A 138 13.01 -16.80 3.58
N HIS A 139 12.36 -16.12 4.53
CA HIS A 139 12.88 -15.88 5.87
C HIS A 139 12.26 -16.79 6.94
N GLY A 140 11.72 -17.93 6.52
CA GLY A 140 11.37 -19.03 7.42
C GLY A 140 10.23 -18.74 8.39
N LEU A 141 9.25 -17.88 8.03
CA LEU A 141 8.07 -17.66 8.86
C LEU A 141 7.34 -18.98 9.15
N LYS A 142 7.17 -19.30 10.45
CA LYS A 142 6.37 -20.42 10.96
C LYS A 142 5.38 -19.90 12.01
N PRO A 143 4.34 -20.68 12.37
CA PRO A 143 3.38 -20.29 13.41
C PRO A 143 4.05 -19.99 14.76
N ASP A 144 4.97 -20.87 15.17
CA ASP A 144 5.59 -20.85 16.51
C ASP A 144 6.94 -20.13 16.58
N ASP A 145 7.60 -19.97 15.43
CA ASP A 145 8.95 -19.40 15.33
C ASP A 145 9.06 -18.52 14.09
N SER A 146 9.52 -17.30 14.30
CA SER A 146 9.51 -16.25 13.28
C SER A 146 10.64 -15.25 13.45
N GLU A 147 11.65 -15.53 14.29
CA GLU A 147 12.68 -14.53 14.64
C GLU A 147 13.45 -14.01 13.42
N GLU A 148 13.80 -14.89 12.47
CA GLU A 148 14.48 -14.50 11.24
C GLU A 148 13.61 -13.58 10.37
N PHE A 149 12.35 -13.95 10.16
CA PHE A 149 11.39 -13.11 9.44
C PHE A 149 11.14 -11.78 10.15
N SER A 150 10.89 -11.80 11.46
CA SER A 150 10.68 -10.60 12.28
C SER A 150 11.88 -9.66 12.21
N ALA A 151 13.11 -10.17 12.31
CA ALA A 151 14.32 -9.37 12.22
C ALA A 151 14.48 -8.75 10.82
N PHE A 152 14.18 -9.50 9.77
CA PHE A 152 14.22 -9.00 8.40
C PHE A 152 13.15 -7.94 8.13
N ILE A 153 11.89 -8.25 8.41
CA ILE A 153 10.76 -7.37 8.06
C ILE A 153 10.79 -6.06 8.84
N ARG A 154 11.22 -6.07 10.11
CA ARG A 154 11.44 -4.85 10.90
C ARG A 154 12.55 -3.98 10.31
N ARG A 155 13.64 -4.61 9.86
CA ARG A 155 14.73 -3.88 9.19
C ARG A 155 14.27 -3.27 7.87
N TRP A 156 13.53 -4.04 7.08
CA TRP A 156 12.93 -3.58 5.83
C TRP A 156 11.97 -2.39 6.09
N ALA A 157 11.05 -2.52 7.03
CA ALA A 157 10.10 -1.46 7.38
C ALA A 157 10.81 -0.18 7.84
N ASN A 158 11.81 -0.30 8.73
CA ASN A 158 12.62 0.83 9.17
C ASN A 158 13.35 1.51 8.01
N THR A 159 13.87 0.74 7.05
CA THR A 159 14.54 1.26 5.85
C THR A 159 13.55 2.02 4.97
N MET A 160 12.36 1.47 4.72
CA MET A 160 11.33 2.15 3.92
C MET A 160 10.82 3.42 4.61
N CYS A 161 10.61 3.39 5.93
CA CYS A 161 10.26 4.58 6.71
C CYS A 161 11.36 5.64 6.60
N GLN A 162 12.63 5.29 6.73
CA GLN A 162 13.74 6.24 6.60
C GLN A 162 13.78 6.88 5.21
N ILE A 163 13.68 6.08 4.15
CA ILE A 163 13.70 6.59 2.76
C ILE A 163 12.54 7.57 2.55
N THR A 164 11.32 7.16 2.94
CA THR A 164 10.08 7.92 2.70
C THR A 164 9.89 9.15 3.59
N THR A 165 10.64 9.25 4.69
CA THR A 165 10.59 10.41 5.60
C THR A 165 11.72 11.41 5.36
N THR A 166 12.88 10.95 4.88
CA THR A 166 14.09 11.79 4.78
C THR A 166 14.48 12.18 3.35
N SER A 167 14.19 11.35 2.35
CA SER A 167 14.80 11.47 1.02
C SER A 167 13.81 11.64 -0.12
N SER A 168 12.71 10.88 -0.10
CA SER A 168 11.60 10.98 -1.02
C SER A 168 10.31 10.83 -0.22
N LYS A 169 9.15 11.26 -0.73
CA LYS A 169 7.88 10.99 -0.05
C LYS A 169 7.24 9.66 -0.48
N ILE A 170 7.66 9.15 -1.64
CA ILE A 170 7.32 7.82 -2.15
C ILE A 170 8.62 7.06 -2.42
N ALA A 171 8.64 5.77 -2.11
CA ALA A 171 9.72 4.86 -2.45
C ALA A 171 9.15 3.58 -3.06
N LEU A 172 9.79 3.09 -4.12
CA LEU A 172 9.52 1.76 -4.63
C LEU A 172 10.34 0.76 -3.82
N SER A 173 9.68 -0.25 -3.26
CA SER A 173 10.37 -1.37 -2.62
C SER A 173 10.78 -2.38 -3.67
N ASN A 174 12.09 -2.44 -3.94
CA ASN A 174 12.72 -3.47 -4.75
C ASN A 174 13.89 -4.15 -4.01
N PHE A 175 13.90 -4.04 -2.68
CA PHE A 175 14.94 -4.66 -1.85
C PHE A 175 14.99 -6.17 -2.08
N PRO A 176 16.18 -6.76 -2.31
CA PRO A 176 16.32 -8.20 -2.48
C PRO A 176 15.70 -8.97 -1.30
N GLY A 177 14.83 -9.93 -1.61
CA GLY A 177 14.12 -10.74 -0.61
C GLY A 177 12.96 -10.01 0.11
N GLY A 178 12.79 -8.71 -0.11
CA GLY A 178 11.73 -7.91 0.49
C GLY A 178 10.41 -7.92 -0.28
N PRO A 179 9.33 -7.46 0.35
CA PRO A 179 8.07 -7.16 -0.32
C PRO A 179 8.26 -6.16 -1.47
N ILE A 180 7.57 -6.36 -2.57
CA ILE A 180 7.59 -5.50 -3.76
C ILE A 180 6.36 -4.61 -3.75
N GLY A 181 6.53 -3.32 -4.04
CA GLY A 181 5.43 -2.38 -4.15
C GLY A 181 5.87 -0.93 -3.97
N ALA A 182 4.93 -0.07 -3.57
CA ALA A 182 5.18 1.32 -3.24
C ALA A 182 5.00 1.54 -1.74
N VAL A 183 5.85 2.38 -1.15
CA VAL A 183 5.66 2.88 0.22
C VAL A 183 5.65 4.39 0.16
N SER A 184 4.71 5.00 0.88
CA SER A 184 4.51 6.44 0.90
C SER A 184 4.49 6.94 2.34
N SER A 185 5.11 8.10 2.58
CA SER A 185 4.93 8.85 3.82
C SER A 185 3.76 9.82 3.67
N VAL A 186 2.84 9.77 4.61
CA VAL A 186 1.60 10.57 4.62
C VAL A 186 1.73 11.87 5.43
N GLY A 187 2.90 12.06 6.06
CA GLY A 187 3.19 13.14 7.00
C GLY A 187 3.92 12.60 8.23
N ILE A 188 4.76 13.42 8.87
CA ILE A 188 5.41 13.04 10.13
C ILE A 188 4.34 13.06 11.23
N CYS A 189 4.13 11.94 11.93
CA CYS A 189 3.14 11.79 13.01
C CYS A 189 1.67 11.87 12.58
N ASP A 190 1.34 11.63 11.31
CA ASP A 190 -0.06 11.51 10.90
C ASP A 190 -0.62 10.15 11.36
N ASN A 191 -1.70 10.23 12.14
CA ASN A 191 -2.42 9.10 12.69
C ASN A 191 -3.88 9.24 12.27
N GLY A 192 -4.38 8.29 11.48
CA GLY A 192 -5.70 8.44 10.90
C GLY A 192 -6.22 7.18 10.24
N LYS A 193 -7.51 7.22 9.92
CA LYS A 193 -8.18 6.26 9.06
C LYS A 193 -8.23 6.81 7.66
N TYR A 194 -7.83 6.00 6.71
CA TYR A 194 -7.74 6.39 5.30
C TYR A 194 -8.59 5.46 4.46
N SER A 195 -9.34 6.05 3.53
CA SER A 195 -10.14 5.29 2.59
C SER A 195 -9.30 4.84 1.40
N CYS A 196 -9.53 3.59 1.00
CA CYS A 196 -9.01 3.04 -0.23
C CYS A 196 -10.11 3.11 -1.30
N GLN A 197 -9.80 3.71 -2.43
CA GLN A 197 -10.65 3.75 -3.61
C GLN A 197 -10.00 2.96 -4.74
N VAL A 198 -10.82 2.34 -5.57
CA VAL A 198 -10.40 1.49 -6.68
C VAL A 198 -11.01 1.96 -8.00
N LEU A 199 -10.25 1.77 -9.07
CA LEU A 199 -10.69 1.88 -10.45
C LEU A 199 -10.72 0.47 -11.02
N HIS A 200 -11.80 0.14 -11.74
CA HIS A 200 -11.93 -1.14 -12.41
C HIS A 200 -11.72 -0.98 -13.91
N ASP A 201 -11.12 -1.98 -14.54
CA ASP A 201 -11.07 -2.10 -15.99
C ASP A 201 -12.49 -2.38 -16.54
N ASP A 202 -12.95 -1.56 -17.49
CA ASP A 202 -14.30 -1.69 -18.04
C ASP A 202 -14.53 -3.00 -18.82
N VAL A 203 -13.47 -3.68 -19.27
CA VAL A 203 -13.55 -4.90 -20.06
C VAL A 203 -13.40 -6.14 -19.18
N THR A 204 -12.38 -6.18 -18.34
CA THR A 204 -12.10 -7.38 -17.51
C THR A 204 -12.79 -7.36 -16.15
N GLY A 205 -13.21 -6.18 -15.67
CA GLY A 205 -13.74 -5.99 -14.33
C GLY A 205 -12.68 -6.09 -13.23
N GLU A 206 -11.40 -6.29 -13.57
CA GLU A 206 -10.29 -6.34 -12.62
C GLU A 206 -9.97 -4.94 -12.09
N VAL A 207 -9.45 -4.86 -10.86
CA VAL A 207 -8.94 -3.59 -10.31
C VAL A 207 -7.70 -3.18 -11.10
N SER A 208 -7.78 -2.03 -11.75
CA SER A 208 -6.75 -1.44 -12.61
C SER A 208 -6.15 -0.15 -12.04
N GLY A 209 -6.71 0.38 -10.96
CA GLY A 209 -6.16 1.50 -10.23
C GLY A 209 -6.54 1.46 -8.76
N ILE A 210 -5.67 2.00 -7.92
CA ILE A 210 -5.85 2.14 -6.47
C ILE A 210 -5.49 3.57 -6.11
N LYS A 211 -6.31 4.20 -5.28
CA LYS A 211 -6.05 5.52 -4.70
C LYS A 211 -6.29 5.46 -3.20
N ILE A 212 -5.31 5.93 -2.45
CA ILE A 212 -5.40 6.10 -0.99
C ILE A 212 -5.36 7.61 -0.73
N THR A 213 -6.41 8.13 -0.11
CA THR A 213 -6.54 9.56 0.18
C THR A 213 -6.22 9.83 1.65
N PHE A 214 -5.34 10.79 1.90
CA PHE A 214 -4.88 11.24 3.20
C PHE A 214 -5.54 12.57 3.56
N PRO A 215 -6.59 12.61 4.41
CA PRO A 215 -7.30 13.83 4.71
C PRO A 215 -6.40 14.83 5.47
N PRO A 216 -6.59 16.14 5.26
CA PRO A 216 -5.84 17.17 5.98
C PRO A 216 -6.01 17.03 7.51
N MET A 217 -4.99 17.43 8.28
CA MET A 217 -5.06 17.40 9.75
C MET A 217 -6.13 18.40 10.19
N GLN A 218 -7.12 17.94 10.95
CA GLN A 218 -8.13 18.80 11.59
C GLN A 218 -7.59 19.44 12.85
#